data_AF-A0A4U5UTM9-F1
#
_entry.id   AF-A0A4U5UTM9-F1
#
_cell.length_a   1.000
_cell.length_b   1.000
_cell.length_c   1.000
_cell.angle_alpha   90.00
_cell.angle_beta   90.00
_cell.angle_gamma   90.00
#
_symmetry.space_group_name_H-M   'P 1'
#
loop_
_entity.id
_entity.type
_entity.pdbx_description
1 polymer ?
#
loop_
_entity_poly.entity_id
_entity_poly.type
_entity_poly.pdbx_seq_one_letter_code
_entity_poly.pdbx_strand_id
1 'polypeptide(L)'
;MSSAIREVPPGEVVFNLEKFGQIFNQNTLQLRQCMVKPQGTAQKTLLWSSPAQLRLHVNIGLFQEAYDCRSPCPTKVTRFLFKMMSVHNERMVSEKLLQSLCDIACTAAYQIVKNGNQQFKVWVPSLADVSLVLMNMGVAFVTLFPFENLQPPFTEGDLLEDIYIESESPSSNGEQSTFPEDNCYSILKYLSYCMDLCPWAYSDSELLLLLTVVGRVGLDTRLVLQSSLELYPLQYKIVNNIRDWSNMLPRICLALTDLTDDHHNMCLLVQLLLDNTRGKQLRRHLSLSMISKLLDGKCTYRPTEKEIRLSELKPYLPRMQPSTLLRGMLSSSSRGQKDRDDMTILDQQSYYLCYSLLTLANEASNFQFFPAHQKEQLLYMCSELETHVKCDIRESEQRESIFVKDLVARIYIKWQMLLQRTRPLHVQ
;
A
#
# COMPACT_ATOMS: atom_id res chain seq x y z
N MET A 1 -13.44 20.88 14.90
CA MET A 1 -12.23 20.38 14.20
C MET A 1 -12.12 21.16 12.90
N SER A 2 -10.98 21.80 12.64
CA SER A 2 -10.81 22.72 11.50
C SER A 2 -11.03 21.98 10.16
N SER A 3 -12.05 22.42 9.42
CA SER A 3 -12.46 21.96 8.09
C SER A 3 -11.72 22.73 6.99
N ALA A 4 -10.39 22.83 7.11
CA ALA A 4 -9.50 23.35 6.07
C ALA A 4 -8.88 22.19 5.27
N ILE A 5 -8.73 22.31 3.93
CA ILE A 5 -8.17 21.22 3.09
C ILE A 5 -6.92 20.70 3.76
N ARG A 6 -6.97 19.45 4.24
CA ARG A 6 -5.85 18.90 4.97
C ARG A 6 -4.74 18.68 3.96
N GLU A 7 -3.58 19.29 4.22
CA GLU A 7 -2.38 19.05 3.41
C GLU A 7 -1.93 17.59 3.46
N VAL A 8 -2.33 16.88 4.52
CA VAL A 8 -2.09 15.45 4.73
C VAL A 8 -3.43 14.70 4.69
N PRO A 9 -3.56 13.59 3.93
CA PRO A 9 -4.74 12.74 3.95
C PRO A 9 -5.10 12.30 5.37
N PRO A 10 -6.39 12.04 5.67
CA PRO A 10 -6.84 11.71 7.01
C PRO A 10 -6.27 10.38 7.52
N GLY A 11 -6.00 9.42 6.63
CA GLY A 11 -5.56 8.08 6.97
C GLY A 11 -6.63 7.27 7.72
N GLU A 12 -6.24 6.10 8.20
CA GLU A 12 -7.06 5.14 8.96
C GLU A 12 -6.28 4.62 10.17
N VAL A 13 -6.97 4.15 11.20
CA VAL A 13 -6.30 3.49 12.34
C VAL A 13 -6.18 2.01 12.02
N VAL A 14 -4.99 1.58 11.59
CA VAL A 14 -4.73 0.20 11.14
C VAL A 14 -4.04 -0.61 12.22
N PHE A 15 -2.98 -0.08 12.85
CA PHE A 15 -2.30 -0.79 13.94
C PHE A 15 -2.86 -0.40 15.31
N ASN A 16 -3.29 -1.39 16.09
CA ASN A 16 -3.56 -1.25 17.52
C ASN A 16 -2.28 -1.60 18.32
N LEU A 17 -1.60 -0.58 18.87
CA LEU A 17 -0.33 -0.76 19.58
C LEU A 17 -0.47 -1.53 20.90
N GLU A 18 -1.65 -1.53 21.52
CA GLU A 18 -1.89 -2.32 22.72
C GLU A 18 -1.74 -3.82 22.43
N LYS A 19 -1.96 -4.22 21.17
CA LYS A 19 -1.80 -5.59 20.68
C LYS A 19 -0.39 -5.92 20.19
N PHE A 20 0.52 -4.94 20.17
CA PHE A 20 1.88 -5.16 19.70
C PHE A 20 2.61 -6.19 20.58
N GLY A 21 3.18 -7.22 19.96
CA GLY A 21 3.97 -8.23 20.64
C GLY A 21 3.17 -9.23 21.49
N GLN A 22 1.84 -9.23 21.42
CA GLN A 22 0.98 -10.15 22.19
C GLN A 22 1.02 -11.58 21.65
N ILE A 23 1.15 -11.77 20.34
CA ILE A 23 1.22 -13.10 19.71
C ILE A 23 2.61 -13.69 19.97
N PHE A 24 3.65 -12.89 19.78
CA PHE A 24 5.02 -13.24 20.12
C PHE A 24 5.84 -11.97 20.39
N ASN A 25 6.86 -12.07 21.24
CA ASN A 25 7.77 -10.97 21.56
C ASN A 25 9.21 -11.47 21.71
N GLN A 26 10.13 -10.53 21.92
CA GLN A 26 11.56 -10.82 22.03
C GLN A 26 11.95 -11.80 23.16
N ASN A 27 11.08 -11.98 24.17
CA ASN A 27 11.32 -12.88 25.28
C ASN A 27 10.71 -14.28 25.03
N THR A 28 9.55 -14.33 24.38
CA THR A 28 8.85 -15.59 24.07
C THR A 28 9.45 -16.30 22.87
N LEU A 29 9.95 -15.56 21.88
CA LEU A 29 10.67 -16.12 20.74
C LEU A 29 12.06 -16.58 21.14
N GLN A 30 12.33 -17.88 21.02
CA GLN A 30 13.64 -18.44 21.36
C GLN A 30 14.17 -19.36 20.26
N LEU A 31 15.42 -19.16 19.84
CA LEU A 31 16.06 -19.96 18.79
C LEU A 31 16.01 -21.46 19.05
N ARG A 32 16.13 -21.87 20.32
CA ARG A 32 16.06 -23.28 20.73
C ARG A 32 14.75 -23.97 20.35
N GLN A 33 13.65 -23.22 20.23
CA GLN A 33 12.34 -23.74 19.82
C GLN A 33 12.29 -24.10 18.32
N CYS A 34 13.29 -23.70 17.53
CA CYS A 34 13.38 -24.13 16.13
C CYS A 34 13.59 -25.66 16.00
N MET A 35 14.04 -26.35 17.06
CA MET A 35 14.25 -27.80 17.08
C MET A 35 15.10 -28.31 15.89
N VAL A 36 16.13 -27.55 15.53
CA VAL A 36 17.08 -27.86 14.45
C VAL A 36 18.28 -28.61 15.04
N LYS A 37 18.78 -29.63 14.33
CA LYS A 37 20.03 -30.30 14.70
C LYS A 37 21.22 -29.47 14.20
N PRO A 38 22.11 -28.97 15.08
CA PRO A 38 23.27 -28.17 14.67
C PRO A 38 24.29 -29.02 13.91
N GLN A 39 24.97 -28.42 12.94
CA GLN A 39 26.07 -29.00 12.16
C GLN A 39 27.37 -28.20 12.37
N GLY A 40 27.76 -27.97 13.62
CA GLY A 40 29.00 -27.29 13.98
C GLY A 40 28.88 -26.43 15.23
N THR A 41 30.01 -25.87 15.66
CA THR A 41 30.08 -25.06 16.88
C THR A 41 29.30 -23.77 16.75
N ALA A 42 29.42 -23.04 15.63
CA ALA A 42 28.69 -21.77 15.42
C ALA A 42 27.16 -21.96 15.50
N GLN A 43 26.61 -22.96 14.78
CA GLN A 43 25.18 -23.29 14.84
C GLN A 43 24.75 -23.75 16.24
N LYS A 44 25.58 -24.53 16.94
CA LYS A 44 25.31 -24.96 18.32
C LYS A 44 25.32 -23.78 19.29
N THR A 45 26.28 -22.87 19.20
CA THR A 45 26.30 -21.66 20.04
C THR A 45 25.06 -20.80 19.77
N LEU A 46 24.70 -20.63 18.49
CA LEU A 46 23.57 -19.83 18.08
C LEU A 46 22.23 -20.41 18.56
N LEU A 47 21.96 -21.70 18.34
CA LEU A 47 20.66 -22.32 18.67
C LEU A 47 20.37 -22.37 20.18
N TRP A 48 21.40 -22.36 21.03
CA TRP A 48 21.26 -22.36 22.50
C TRP A 48 21.40 -20.97 23.13
N SER A 49 21.42 -19.91 22.32
CA SER A 49 21.50 -18.52 22.82
C SER A 49 20.32 -18.17 23.72
N SER A 50 20.59 -17.58 24.88
CA SER A 50 19.58 -16.82 25.63
C SER A 50 19.21 -15.52 24.89
N PRO A 51 18.09 -14.85 25.23
CA PRO A 51 17.74 -13.55 24.64
C PRO A 51 18.86 -12.51 24.76
N ALA A 52 19.55 -12.44 25.90
CA ALA A 52 20.68 -11.53 26.09
C ALA A 52 21.90 -11.89 25.21
N GLN A 53 22.17 -13.19 25.02
CA GLN A 53 23.26 -13.67 24.17
C GLN A 53 22.94 -13.49 22.69
N LEU A 54 21.67 -13.59 22.28
CA LEU A 54 21.24 -13.39 20.91
C LEU A 54 21.68 -12.02 20.38
N ARG A 55 21.52 -10.97 21.18
CA ARG A 55 21.99 -9.62 20.84
C ARG A 55 23.48 -9.60 20.50
N LEU A 56 24.31 -10.20 21.34
CA LEU A 56 25.75 -10.30 21.10
C LEU A 56 26.03 -11.06 19.82
N HIS A 57 25.41 -12.23 19.64
CA HIS A 57 25.61 -13.11 18.48
C HIS A 57 25.19 -12.45 17.15
N VAL A 58 24.12 -11.66 17.15
CA VAL A 58 23.71 -10.85 16.00
C VAL A 58 24.77 -9.80 15.68
N ASN A 59 25.29 -9.10 16.69
CA ASN A 59 26.26 -8.02 16.48
C ASN A 59 27.61 -8.51 15.95
N ILE A 60 28.07 -9.68 16.40
CA ILE A 60 29.33 -10.28 15.92
C ILE A 60 29.19 -11.02 14.59
N GLY A 61 27.99 -11.11 14.02
CA GLY A 61 27.75 -11.78 12.74
C GLY A 61 27.72 -13.31 12.82
N LEU A 62 27.32 -13.89 13.96
CA LEU A 62 27.32 -15.35 14.15
C LEU A 62 26.35 -16.07 13.21
N PHE A 63 25.28 -15.40 12.75
CA PHE A 63 24.36 -15.98 11.77
C PHE A 63 25.04 -16.24 10.41
N GLN A 64 25.89 -15.32 9.95
CA GLN A 64 26.66 -15.45 8.72
C GLN A 64 27.70 -16.57 8.81
N GLU A 65 28.32 -16.75 9.98
CA GLU A 65 29.23 -17.86 10.23
C GLU A 65 28.49 -19.21 10.32
N ALA A 66 27.34 -19.23 10.98
CA ALA A 66 26.55 -20.44 11.18
C ALA A 66 25.90 -20.95 9.88
N TYR A 67 25.53 -20.04 8.97
CA TYR A 67 24.81 -20.35 7.73
C TYR A 67 25.49 -19.70 6.53
N ASP A 68 26.67 -20.23 6.20
CA ASP A 68 27.55 -19.77 5.13
C ASP A 68 27.29 -20.50 3.80
N CYS A 69 28.23 -20.36 2.85
CA CYS A 69 28.18 -21.03 1.55
C CYS A 69 28.23 -22.57 1.61
N ARG A 70 28.54 -23.16 2.77
CA ARG A 70 28.61 -24.61 2.99
C ARG A 70 27.41 -25.14 3.76
N SER A 71 26.74 -24.29 4.53
CA SER A 71 25.71 -24.69 5.49
C SER A 71 24.38 -23.99 5.20
N PRO A 72 23.40 -24.65 4.56
CA PRO A 72 22.11 -24.03 4.27
C PRO A 72 21.34 -23.69 5.55
N CYS A 73 20.69 -22.52 5.58
CA CYS A 73 19.88 -22.10 6.72
C CYS A 73 18.52 -22.80 6.72
N PRO A 74 18.14 -23.50 7.81
CA PRO A 74 16.82 -24.11 7.92
C PRO A 74 15.70 -23.08 7.96
N THR A 75 14.59 -23.38 7.30
CA THR A 75 13.40 -22.50 7.23
C THR A 75 12.87 -22.05 8.61
N LYS A 76 12.98 -22.90 9.63
CA LYS A 76 12.55 -22.53 10.99
C LYS A 76 13.39 -21.38 11.56
N VAL A 77 14.67 -21.32 11.23
CA VAL A 77 15.60 -20.29 11.70
C VAL A 77 15.39 -18.98 10.93
N THR A 78 15.20 -19.03 9.61
CA THR A 78 14.85 -17.82 8.83
C THR A 78 13.50 -17.24 9.25
N ARG A 79 12.49 -18.10 9.51
CA ARG A 79 11.20 -17.68 10.08
C ARG A 79 11.36 -17.05 11.46
N PHE A 80 12.20 -17.61 12.33
CA PHE A 80 12.53 -17.01 13.63
C PHE A 80 13.14 -15.62 13.45
N LEU A 81 14.14 -15.47 12.58
CA LEU A 81 14.78 -14.19 12.30
C LEU A 81 13.76 -13.14 11.82
N PHE A 82 12.86 -13.53 10.93
CA PHE A 82 11.81 -12.64 10.41
C PHE A 82 10.84 -12.19 11.51
N LYS A 83 10.39 -13.11 12.37
CA LYS A 83 9.55 -12.78 13.53
C LYS A 83 10.30 -11.89 14.53
N MET A 84 11.54 -12.22 14.89
CA MET A 84 12.34 -11.41 15.83
C MET A 84 12.58 -9.99 15.31
N MET A 85 12.95 -9.85 14.04
CA MET A 85 13.13 -8.55 13.39
C MET A 85 11.86 -7.70 13.44
N SER A 86 10.68 -8.31 13.37
CA SER A 86 9.40 -7.58 13.46
C SER A 86 9.04 -7.06 14.86
N VAL A 87 9.71 -7.53 15.92
CA VAL A 87 9.30 -7.24 17.32
C VAL A 87 10.42 -6.79 18.26
N HIS A 88 11.68 -6.86 17.84
CA HIS A 88 12.81 -6.49 18.69
C HIS A 88 12.78 -5.00 19.07
N ASN A 89 12.98 -4.69 20.35
CA ASN A 89 12.90 -3.32 20.88
C ASN A 89 14.09 -2.42 20.47
N GLU A 90 15.30 -2.98 20.34
CA GLU A 90 16.47 -2.24 19.87
C GLU A 90 16.51 -2.18 18.34
N ARG A 91 16.39 -0.97 17.78
CA ARG A 91 16.49 -0.70 16.33
C ARG A 91 17.73 -1.33 15.68
N MET A 92 18.91 -1.14 16.27
CA MET A 92 20.18 -1.63 15.72
C MET A 92 20.19 -3.16 15.57
N VAL A 93 19.56 -3.87 16.50
CA VAL A 93 19.47 -5.34 16.45
C VAL A 93 18.50 -5.76 15.37
N SER A 94 17.35 -5.08 15.24
CA SER A 94 16.39 -5.31 14.15
C SER A 94 17.04 -5.14 12.77
N GLU A 95 17.79 -4.05 12.56
CA GLU A 95 18.52 -3.81 11.31
C GLU A 95 19.59 -4.89 11.03
N LYS A 96 20.31 -5.37 12.05
CA LYS A 96 21.29 -6.46 11.90
C LYS A 96 20.63 -7.82 11.63
N LEU A 97 19.44 -8.08 12.19
CA LEU A 97 18.64 -9.27 11.90
C LEU A 97 18.16 -9.24 10.44
N LEU A 98 17.69 -8.08 9.96
CA LEU A 98 17.37 -7.86 8.54
C LEU A 98 18.57 -8.15 7.64
N GLN A 99 19.73 -7.58 7.96
CA GLN A 99 20.95 -7.81 7.18
C GLN A 99 21.31 -9.30 7.14
N SER A 100 21.23 -9.98 8.28
CA SER A 100 21.51 -11.43 8.36
C SER A 100 20.53 -12.25 7.51
N LEU A 101 19.25 -11.89 7.49
CA LEU A 101 18.25 -12.50 6.61
C LEU A 101 18.57 -12.29 5.12
N CYS A 102 18.97 -11.07 4.74
CA CYS A 102 19.37 -10.74 3.37
C CYS A 102 20.62 -11.53 2.97
N ASP A 103 21.65 -11.60 3.83
CA ASP A 103 22.90 -12.31 3.56
C ASP A 103 22.65 -13.82 3.36
N ILE A 104 21.82 -14.43 4.21
CA ILE A 104 21.42 -15.83 4.11
C ILE A 104 20.67 -16.08 2.79
N ALA A 105 19.70 -15.23 2.45
CA ALA A 105 18.94 -15.35 1.21
C ALA A 105 19.83 -15.18 -0.04
N CYS A 106 20.73 -14.19 -0.02
CA CYS A 106 21.70 -13.94 -1.08
C CYS A 106 22.64 -15.13 -1.28
N THR A 107 23.17 -15.67 -0.18
CA THR A 107 24.07 -16.84 -0.20
C THR A 107 23.35 -18.04 -0.79
N ALA A 108 22.10 -18.31 -0.37
CA ALA A 108 21.30 -19.39 -0.93
C ALA A 108 21.06 -19.19 -2.44
N ALA A 109 20.67 -17.99 -2.87
CA ALA A 109 20.47 -17.68 -4.28
C ALA A 109 21.75 -17.89 -5.10
N TYR A 110 22.89 -17.44 -4.59
CA TYR A 110 24.20 -17.64 -5.21
C TYR A 110 24.55 -19.12 -5.36
N GLN A 111 24.38 -19.92 -4.29
CA GLN A 111 24.66 -21.36 -4.32
C GLN A 111 23.78 -22.11 -5.33
N ILE A 112 22.51 -21.73 -5.46
CA ILE A 112 21.59 -22.32 -6.43
C ILE A 112 22.03 -21.98 -7.86
N VAL A 113 22.25 -20.69 -8.16
CA VAL A 113 22.50 -20.21 -9.52
C VAL A 113 23.91 -20.53 -10.02
N LYS A 114 24.93 -20.33 -9.17
CA LYS A 114 26.34 -20.50 -9.58
C LYS A 114 26.84 -21.91 -9.42
N ASN A 115 26.42 -22.61 -8.36
CA ASN A 115 26.96 -23.91 -8.01
C ASN A 115 25.97 -25.07 -8.25
N GLY A 116 24.74 -24.77 -8.69
CA GLY A 116 23.72 -25.79 -8.94
C GLY A 116 23.34 -26.59 -7.69
N ASN A 117 23.62 -26.05 -6.49
CA ASN A 117 23.45 -26.81 -5.25
C ASN A 117 21.99 -26.82 -4.81
N GLN A 118 21.31 -27.93 -5.06
CA GLN A 118 19.88 -28.11 -4.73
C GLN A 118 19.60 -28.23 -3.23
N GLN A 119 20.62 -28.34 -2.37
CA GLN A 119 20.42 -28.31 -0.93
C GLN A 119 20.06 -26.91 -0.42
N PHE A 120 20.43 -25.86 -1.16
CA PHE A 120 20.06 -24.49 -0.82
C PHE A 120 18.70 -24.14 -1.40
N LYS A 121 17.92 -23.40 -0.60
CA LYS A 121 16.65 -22.81 -1.01
C LYS A 121 16.61 -21.38 -0.47
N VAL A 122 16.26 -20.42 -1.32
CA VAL A 122 15.93 -19.07 -0.85
C VAL A 122 14.61 -19.17 -0.10
N TRP A 123 14.62 -18.87 1.19
CA TRP A 123 13.39 -18.74 1.95
C TRP A 123 12.76 -17.38 1.64
N VAL A 124 11.48 -17.41 1.27
CA VAL A 124 10.65 -16.23 1.05
C VAL A 124 9.48 -16.33 2.04
N PRO A 125 9.13 -15.26 2.78
CA PRO A 125 7.96 -15.27 3.65
C PRO A 125 6.70 -15.63 2.86
N SER A 126 5.91 -16.57 3.34
CA SER A 126 4.58 -16.83 2.76
C SER A 126 3.61 -15.71 3.11
N LEU A 127 2.44 -15.65 2.45
CA LEU A 127 1.38 -14.72 2.85
C LEU A 127 0.99 -14.91 4.32
N ALA A 128 0.96 -16.15 4.82
CA ALA A 128 0.72 -16.47 6.23
C ALA A 128 1.80 -15.90 7.16
N ASP A 129 3.08 -15.98 6.76
CA ASP A 129 4.18 -15.40 7.54
C ASP A 129 4.05 -13.87 7.63
N VAL A 130 3.68 -13.20 6.53
CA VAL A 130 3.46 -11.75 6.48
C VAL A 130 2.26 -11.34 7.32
N SER A 131 1.14 -12.05 7.19
CA SER A 131 -0.06 -11.80 8.00
C SER A 131 0.23 -11.94 9.49
N LEU A 132 0.93 -13.00 9.89
CA LEU A 132 1.24 -13.26 11.28
C LEU A 132 2.12 -12.16 11.90
N VAL A 133 3.14 -11.65 11.19
CA VAL A 133 3.96 -10.55 11.71
C VAL A 133 3.17 -9.25 11.80
N LEU A 134 2.33 -8.93 10.80
CA LEU A 134 1.50 -7.72 10.84
C LEU A 134 0.42 -7.80 11.93
N MET A 135 -0.15 -8.99 12.16
CA MET A 135 -1.05 -9.23 13.28
C MET A 135 -0.35 -9.02 14.62
N ASN A 136 0.88 -9.52 14.76
CA ASN A 136 1.67 -9.28 15.96
C ASN A 136 2.10 -7.81 16.10
N MET A 137 2.08 -7.04 15.02
CA MET A 137 2.25 -5.59 15.06
C MET A 137 0.96 -4.83 15.46
N GLY A 138 -0.16 -5.55 15.62
CA GLY A 138 -1.43 -5.01 16.07
C GLY A 138 -2.48 -4.80 14.98
N VAL A 139 -2.28 -5.32 13.76
CA VAL A 139 -3.31 -5.26 12.70
C VAL A 139 -4.29 -6.41 12.87
N ALA A 140 -5.59 -6.15 12.91
CA ALA A 140 -6.58 -7.22 12.96
C ALA A 140 -6.59 -8.04 11.65
N PHE A 141 -6.85 -9.35 11.73
CA PHE A 141 -6.92 -10.22 10.54
C PHE A 141 -7.96 -9.71 9.52
N VAL A 142 -9.15 -9.32 10.00
CA VAL A 142 -10.22 -8.75 9.18
C VAL A 142 -9.82 -7.42 8.52
N THR A 143 -8.86 -6.68 9.09
CA THR A 143 -8.32 -5.46 8.48
C THR A 143 -7.35 -5.78 7.35
N LEU A 144 -6.55 -6.85 7.49
CA LEU A 144 -5.65 -7.35 6.44
C LEU A 144 -6.43 -7.92 5.24
N PHE A 145 -7.52 -8.63 5.50
CA PHE A 145 -8.33 -9.30 4.48
C PHE A 145 -9.82 -8.92 4.59
N PRO A 146 -10.18 -7.68 4.23
CA PRO A 146 -11.51 -7.14 4.48
C PRO A 146 -12.61 -7.65 3.53
N PHE A 147 -12.26 -8.36 2.45
CA PHE A 147 -13.22 -8.71 1.40
C PHE A 147 -13.49 -10.22 1.35
N GLU A 148 -14.75 -10.62 1.43
CA GLU A 148 -15.15 -12.04 1.38
C GLU A 148 -14.73 -12.74 0.09
N ASN A 149 -14.74 -12.03 -1.04
CA ASN A 149 -14.35 -12.56 -2.35
C ASN A 149 -12.83 -12.55 -2.58
N LEU A 150 -12.04 -12.04 -1.64
CA LEU A 150 -10.59 -11.97 -1.68
C LEU A 150 -10.01 -12.39 -0.33
N GLN A 151 -10.14 -13.68 -0.02
CA GLN A 151 -9.61 -14.29 1.19
C GLN A 151 -8.35 -15.13 0.90
N PRO A 152 -7.40 -15.20 1.84
CA PRO A 152 -6.28 -16.13 1.77
C PRO A 152 -6.75 -17.59 1.98
N PRO A 153 -5.91 -18.60 1.67
CA PRO A 153 -6.25 -20.02 1.88
C PRO A 153 -6.13 -20.47 3.34
N PHE A 154 -6.15 -19.54 4.30
CA PHE A 154 -6.00 -19.79 5.73
C PHE A 154 -6.87 -18.81 6.54
N THR A 155 -7.21 -19.17 7.76
CA THR A 155 -7.96 -18.36 8.71
C THR A 155 -7.06 -17.74 9.78
N GLU A 156 -7.61 -16.83 10.58
CA GLU A 156 -6.91 -16.32 11.77
C GLU A 156 -6.53 -17.44 12.74
N GLY A 157 -7.41 -18.45 12.91
CA GLY A 157 -7.17 -19.60 13.77
C GLY A 157 -5.94 -20.39 13.34
N ASP A 158 -5.82 -20.70 12.05
CA ASP A 158 -4.69 -21.47 11.48
C ASP A 158 -3.33 -20.81 11.76
N LEU A 159 -3.28 -19.49 11.86
CA LEU A 159 -2.05 -18.74 12.16
C LEU A 159 -1.65 -18.81 13.64
N LEU A 160 -2.61 -19.09 14.51
CA LEU A 160 -2.47 -19.06 15.97
C LEU A 160 -2.43 -20.45 16.62
N GLU A 161 -2.70 -21.55 15.88
CA GLU A 161 -2.79 -22.91 16.43
C GLU A 161 -1.58 -23.35 17.27
N ASP A 162 -0.37 -22.96 16.86
CA ASP A 162 0.89 -23.30 17.54
C ASP A 162 1.34 -22.23 18.57
N ILE A 163 0.51 -21.22 18.84
CA ILE A 163 0.88 -20.06 19.64
C ILE A 163 0.11 -20.07 20.96
N TYR A 164 0.85 -20.25 22.05
CA TYR A 164 0.29 -20.08 23.38
C TYR A 164 0.13 -18.58 23.66
N ILE A 165 -1.09 -18.08 23.49
CA ILE A 165 -1.45 -16.72 23.91
C ILE A 165 -1.67 -16.77 25.42
N GLU A 166 -0.80 -16.14 26.20
CA GLU A 166 -1.05 -15.94 27.62
C GLU A 166 -2.32 -15.08 27.77
N SER A 167 -3.40 -15.68 28.25
CA SER A 167 -4.66 -15.00 28.52
C SER A 167 -4.45 -13.95 29.61
N GLU A 168 -4.72 -12.68 29.27
CA GLU A 168 -4.86 -11.53 30.17
C GLU A 168 -3.93 -11.53 31.39
N SER A 169 -2.63 -11.26 31.17
CA SER A 169 -1.85 -10.57 32.20
C SER A 169 -2.36 -9.14 32.30
N PRO A 170 -2.61 -8.58 33.51
CA PRO A 170 -3.00 -7.19 33.65
C PRO A 170 -1.95 -6.34 32.95
N SER A 171 -2.40 -5.47 32.04
CA SER A 171 -1.57 -4.51 31.33
C SER A 171 -0.49 -4.02 32.26
N SER A 172 0.77 -4.38 31.99
CA SER A 172 1.87 -3.77 32.72
C SER A 172 1.73 -2.27 32.48
N ASN A 173 1.30 -1.53 33.49
CA ASN A 173 1.39 -0.07 33.50
C ASN A 173 2.83 0.29 33.09
N GLY A 174 3.03 0.81 31.89
CA GLY A 174 4.39 0.98 31.38
C GLY A 174 4.44 1.55 29.98
N GLU A 175 4.38 2.87 29.91
CA GLU A 175 4.78 3.73 28.77
C GLU A 175 3.91 3.64 27.51
N GLN A 176 3.60 4.79 26.93
CA GLN A 176 3.00 4.85 25.59
C GLN A 176 3.94 4.10 24.64
N SER A 177 3.53 2.93 24.16
CA SER A 177 4.29 2.17 23.17
C SER A 177 4.39 3.02 21.91
N THR A 178 5.58 3.51 21.59
CA THR A 178 5.85 4.18 20.31
C THR A 178 5.66 3.19 19.17
N PHE A 179 5.11 3.64 18.04
CA PHE A 179 4.92 2.77 16.88
C PHE A 179 6.28 2.23 16.39
N PRO A 180 6.45 0.92 16.22
CA PRO A 180 7.72 0.30 15.84
C PRO A 180 7.97 0.41 14.33
N GLU A 181 8.25 1.63 13.88
CA GLU A 181 8.42 2.01 12.48
C GLU A 181 9.54 1.24 11.79
N ASP A 182 10.72 1.19 12.42
CA ASP A 182 11.89 0.49 11.88
C ASP A 182 11.62 -1.00 11.69
N ASN A 183 10.84 -1.62 12.58
CA ASN A 183 10.43 -3.02 12.44
C ASN A 183 9.48 -3.21 11.25
N CYS A 184 8.50 -2.31 11.09
CA CYS A 184 7.59 -2.30 9.93
C CYS A 184 8.39 -2.18 8.62
N TYR A 185 9.29 -1.20 8.54
CA TYR A 185 10.14 -0.99 7.37
C TYR A 185 11.05 -2.18 7.10
N SER A 186 11.56 -2.85 8.14
CA SER A 186 12.37 -4.06 7.97
C SER A 186 11.59 -5.20 7.32
N ILE A 187 10.31 -5.39 7.68
CA ILE A 187 9.43 -6.36 7.01
C ILE A 187 9.29 -6.02 5.52
N LEU A 188 8.95 -4.77 5.22
CA LEU A 188 8.73 -4.31 3.84
C LEU A 188 10.00 -4.43 2.98
N LYS A 189 11.16 -4.05 3.53
CA LYS A 189 12.48 -4.18 2.89
C LYS A 189 12.81 -5.62 2.58
N TYR A 190 12.62 -6.53 3.53
CA TYR A 190 12.91 -7.94 3.31
C TYR A 190 12.00 -8.57 2.25
N LEU A 191 10.71 -8.22 2.24
CA LEU A 191 9.79 -8.68 1.20
C LEU A 191 10.20 -8.19 -0.19
N SER A 192 10.56 -6.91 -0.32
CA SER A 192 11.06 -6.35 -1.58
C SER A 192 12.33 -7.07 -2.03
N TYR A 193 13.27 -7.32 -1.10
CA TYR A 193 14.51 -8.04 -1.37
C TYR A 193 14.27 -9.48 -1.84
N CYS A 194 13.35 -10.20 -1.19
CA CYS A 194 13.00 -11.57 -1.59
C CYS A 194 12.39 -11.61 -3.00
N MET A 195 11.56 -10.62 -3.36
CA MET A 195 10.97 -10.54 -4.69
C MET A 195 12.00 -10.24 -5.79
N ASP A 196 13.14 -9.63 -5.45
CA ASP A 196 14.27 -9.47 -6.39
C ASP A 196 15.02 -10.79 -6.62
N LEU A 197 15.26 -11.56 -5.56
CA LEU A 197 15.91 -12.87 -5.66
C LEU A 197 15.00 -13.93 -6.29
N CYS A 198 13.69 -13.85 -6.01
CA CYS A 198 12.70 -14.86 -6.38
C CYS A 198 11.41 -14.18 -6.91
N PRO A 199 11.43 -13.62 -8.15
CA PRO A 199 10.30 -12.88 -8.71
C PRO A 199 9.02 -13.73 -8.91
N TRP A 200 9.15 -15.05 -8.85
CA TRP A 200 8.05 -16.00 -9.04
C TRP A 200 7.62 -16.70 -7.74
N ALA A 201 8.09 -16.21 -6.58
CA ALA A 201 7.76 -16.80 -5.28
C ALA A 201 6.27 -16.77 -4.96
N TYR A 202 5.55 -15.76 -5.46
CA TYR A 202 4.12 -15.58 -5.25
C TYR A 202 3.33 -15.82 -6.54
N SER A 203 2.12 -16.33 -6.38
CA SER A 203 1.09 -16.36 -7.41
C SER A 203 0.46 -14.96 -7.61
N ASP A 204 -0.20 -14.74 -8.75
CA ASP A 204 -0.87 -13.46 -9.01
C ASP A 204 -1.98 -13.15 -7.99
N SER A 205 -2.64 -14.18 -7.44
CA SER A 205 -3.64 -14.03 -6.39
C SER A 205 -3.02 -13.62 -5.05
N GLU A 206 -1.87 -14.19 -4.68
CA GLU A 206 -1.12 -13.77 -3.48
C GLU A 206 -0.56 -12.35 -3.64
N LEU A 207 -0.09 -11.98 -4.84
CA LEU A 207 0.37 -10.63 -5.14
C LEU A 207 -0.77 -9.60 -5.02
N LEU A 208 -1.99 -9.95 -5.44
CA LEU A 208 -3.17 -9.10 -5.23
C LEU A 208 -3.48 -8.92 -3.74
N LEU A 209 -3.46 -10.01 -2.95
CA LEU A 209 -3.66 -9.98 -1.50
C LEU A 209 -2.59 -9.14 -0.80
N LEU A 210 -1.31 -9.30 -1.18
CA LEU A 210 -0.22 -8.48 -0.67
C LEU A 210 -0.38 -7.01 -1.05
N LEU A 211 -0.83 -6.71 -2.28
CA LEU A 211 -1.08 -5.33 -2.71
C LEU A 211 -2.19 -4.68 -1.88
N THR A 212 -3.26 -5.41 -1.56
CA THR A 212 -4.33 -4.91 -0.69
C THR A 212 -3.86 -4.71 0.75
N VAL A 213 -3.04 -5.63 1.29
CA VAL A 213 -2.45 -5.51 2.63
C VAL A 213 -1.52 -4.29 2.69
N VAL A 214 -0.63 -4.11 1.72
CA VAL A 214 0.29 -2.97 1.65
C VAL A 214 -0.48 -1.67 1.44
N GLY A 215 -1.52 -1.68 0.62
CA GLY A 215 -2.43 -0.54 0.45
C GLY A 215 -3.11 -0.15 1.76
N ARG A 216 -3.67 -1.12 2.49
CA ARG A 216 -4.30 -0.91 3.80
C ARG A 216 -3.31 -0.39 4.82
N VAL A 217 -2.15 -1.03 4.97
CA VAL A 217 -1.08 -0.58 5.88
C VAL A 217 -0.63 0.84 5.54
N GLY A 218 -0.50 1.16 4.25
CA GLY A 218 -0.14 2.50 3.78
C GLY A 218 -1.15 3.59 4.09
N LEU A 219 -2.40 3.23 4.44
CA LEU A 219 -3.39 4.19 4.94
C LEU A 219 -3.26 4.50 6.42
N ASP A 220 -2.40 3.79 7.19
CA ASP A 220 -2.29 4.06 8.62
C ASP A 220 -1.85 5.50 8.90
N THR A 221 -2.59 6.21 9.76
CA THR A 221 -2.35 7.64 10.05
C THR A 221 -0.90 7.97 10.38
N ARG A 222 -0.17 7.07 11.06
CA ARG A 222 1.24 7.27 11.41
C ARG A 222 2.14 7.17 10.17
N LEU A 223 1.89 6.20 9.29
CA LEU A 223 2.66 6.02 8.06
C LEU A 223 2.39 7.12 7.03
N VAL A 224 1.17 7.65 6.99
CA VAL A 224 0.83 8.81 6.14
C VAL A 224 1.66 10.04 6.53
N LEU A 225 1.83 10.31 7.82
CA LEU A 225 2.58 11.47 8.33
C LEU A 225 4.08 11.40 8.02
N GLN A 226 4.63 10.20 7.83
CA GLN A 226 6.07 9.98 7.78
C GLN A 226 6.69 9.95 6.38
N SER A 227 5.93 10.32 5.34
CA SER A 227 6.36 10.28 3.94
C SER A 227 6.85 8.88 3.54
N SER A 228 5.91 8.03 3.12
CA SER A 228 6.05 6.58 2.93
C SER A 228 6.98 6.12 1.78
N LEU A 229 8.21 6.62 1.71
CA LEU A 229 9.22 6.28 0.71
C LEU A 229 9.52 4.77 0.66
N GLU A 230 9.36 4.07 1.78
CA GLU A 230 9.66 2.65 1.93
C GLU A 230 8.53 1.72 1.42
N LEU A 231 7.32 2.22 1.18
CA LEU A 231 6.23 1.43 0.56
C LEU A 231 6.42 1.30 -0.95
N TYR A 232 7.00 2.31 -1.61
CA TYR A 232 7.15 2.33 -3.06
C TYR A 232 7.97 1.14 -3.60
N PRO A 233 9.15 0.79 -3.05
CA PRO A 233 9.92 -0.34 -3.53
C PRO A 233 9.13 -1.65 -3.51
N LEU A 234 8.39 -1.93 -2.42
CA LEU A 234 7.61 -3.16 -2.31
C LEU A 234 6.43 -3.18 -3.28
N GLN A 235 5.65 -2.09 -3.36
CA GLN A 235 4.55 -1.99 -4.33
C GLN A 235 5.06 -2.19 -5.77
N TYR A 236 6.28 -1.72 -6.05
CA TYR A 236 6.90 -1.88 -7.36
C TYR A 236 7.17 -3.33 -7.68
N LYS A 237 7.76 -4.07 -6.73
CA LYS A 237 8.00 -5.49 -6.92
C LYS A 237 6.68 -6.26 -7.07
N ILE A 238 5.68 -5.96 -6.25
CA ILE A 238 4.37 -6.61 -6.31
C ILE A 238 3.74 -6.43 -7.70
N VAL A 239 3.58 -5.19 -8.17
CA VAL A 239 2.91 -4.90 -9.45
C VAL A 239 3.68 -5.46 -10.65
N ASN A 240 5.01 -5.45 -10.62
CA ASN A 240 5.81 -5.98 -11.74
C ASN A 240 5.90 -7.50 -11.75
N ASN A 241 5.75 -8.17 -10.62
CA ASN A 241 5.79 -9.63 -10.55
C ASN A 241 4.47 -10.30 -10.97
N ILE A 242 3.39 -9.53 -11.16
CA ILE A 242 2.12 -10.04 -11.70
C ILE A 242 2.33 -10.54 -13.13
N ARG A 243 1.98 -11.79 -13.40
CA ARG A 243 2.22 -12.45 -14.70
C ARG A 243 1.11 -12.09 -15.67
N ASP A 244 -0.14 -12.36 -15.29
CA ASP A 244 -1.31 -12.09 -16.10
C ASP A 244 -1.88 -10.69 -15.83
N TRP A 245 -1.11 -9.68 -16.24
CA TRP A 245 -1.46 -8.28 -15.99
C TRP A 245 -2.84 -7.89 -16.53
N SER A 246 -3.21 -8.39 -17.71
CA SER A 246 -4.46 -7.99 -18.37
C SER A 246 -5.69 -8.48 -17.61
N ASN A 247 -5.66 -9.71 -17.09
CA ASN A 247 -6.76 -10.25 -16.28
C ASN A 247 -6.72 -9.76 -14.82
N MET A 248 -5.54 -9.42 -14.30
CA MET A 248 -5.41 -8.95 -12.92
C MET A 248 -5.73 -7.46 -12.76
N LEU A 249 -5.48 -6.61 -13.75
CA LEU A 249 -5.70 -5.17 -13.67
C LEU A 249 -7.14 -4.80 -13.23
N PRO A 250 -8.23 -5.36 -13.79
CA PRO A 250 -9.58 -5.06 -13.32
C PRO A 250 -9.84 -5.48 -11.87
N ARG A 251 -9.25 -6.61 -11.44
CA ARG A 251 -9.38 -7.13 -10.07
C ARG A 251 -8.65 -6.24 -9.06
N ILE A 252 -7.45 -5.79 -9.43
CA ILE A 252 -6.67 -4.85 -8.62
C ILE A 252 -7.42 -3.53 -8.48
N CYS A 253 -7.93 -2.97 -9.59
CA CYS A 253 -8.68 -1.71 -9.57
C CYS A 253 -9.90 -1.81 -8.65
N LEU A 254 -10.67 -2.90 -8.74
CA LEU A 254 -11.82 -3.13 -7.86
C LEU A 254 -11.39 -3.21 -6.39
N ALA A 255 -10.43 -4.08 -6.07
CA ALA A 255 -9.99 -4.30 -4.70
C ALA A 255 -9.46 -3.01 -4.04
N LEU A 256 -8.61 -2.25 -4.75
CA LEU A 256 -8.07 -0.99 -4.22
C LEU A 256 -9.13 0.13 -4.13
N THR A 257 -10.11 0.15 -5.03
CA THR A 257 -11.24 1.11 -4.97
C THR A 257 -12.15 0.83 -3.78
N ASP A 258 -12.26 -0.44 -3.36
CA ASP A 258 -13.09 -0.86 -2.23
C ASP A 258 -12.35 -0.87 -0.90
N LEU A 259 -11.04 -0.57 -0.87
CA LEU A 259 -10.30 -0.50 0.40
C LEU A 259 -10.83 0.62 1.30
N THR A 260 -11.22 1.77 0.74
CA THR A 260 -11.65 2.91 1.53
C THR A 260 -12.83 3.61 0.84
N ASP A 261 -13.68 4.25 1.62
CA ASP A 261 -14.74 5.13 1.13
C ASP A 261 -14.36 6.61 1.23
N ASP A 262 -13.24 6.92 1.91
CA ASP A 262 -12.74 8.29 2.00
C ASP A 262 -12.00 8.69 0.72
N HIS A 263 -12.46 9.78 0.09
CA HIS A 263 -11.93 10.22 -1.20
C HIS A 263 -10.49 10.74 -1.13
N HIS A 264 -9.99 11.19 0.03
CA HIS A 264 -8.58 11.58 0.18
C HIS A 264 -7.69 10.35 0.29
N ASN A 265 -8.14 9.33 1.03
CA ASN A 265 -7.44 8.05 1.12
C ASN A 265 -7.40 7.38 -0.26
N MET A 266 -8.45 7.51 -1.08
CA MET A 266 -8.42 7.11 -2.49
C MET A 266 -7.33 7.84 -3.29
N CYS A 267 -7.25 9.18 -3.17
CA CYS A 267 -6.18 9.94 -3.81
C CYS A 267 -4.79 9.50 -3.32
N LEU A 268 -4.63 9.26 -2.01
CA LEU A 268 -3.39 8.77 -1.42
C LEU A 268 -3.00 7.41 -2.02
N LEU A 269 -3.92 6.45 -2.09
CA LEU A 269 -3.66 5.15 -2.70
C LEU A 269 -3.13 5.29 -4.14
N VAL A 270 -3.71 6.18 -4.94
CA VAL A 270 -3.22 6.47 -6.30
C VAL A 270 -1.84 7.14 -6.28
N GLN A 271 -1.57 8.03 -5.33
CA GLN A 271 -0.28 8.70 -5.20
C GLN A 271 0.85 7.76 -4.75
N LEU A 272 0.53 6.76 -3.94
CA LEU A 272 1.46 5.72 -3.49
C LEU A 272 1.90 4.78 -4.62
N LEU A 273 1.13 4.71 -5.70
CA LEU A 273 1.49 3.92 -6.88
C LEU A 273 2.60 4.58 -7.71
N LEU A 274 3.32 3.75 -8.47
CA LEU A 274 4.60 4.13 -9.08
C LEU A 274 4.47 4.77 -10.46
N ASP A 275 5.54 5.45 -10.87
CA ASP A 275 5.66 6.09 -12.17
C ASP A 275 6.30 5.20 -13.28
N ASN A 276 6.34 3.88 -13.07
CA ASN A 276 6.74 2.93 -14.11
C ASN A 276 5.56 2.59 -15.05
N THR A 277 5.80 1.83 -16.13
CA THR A 277 4.75 1.55 -17.14
C THR A 277 3.47 0.95 -16.55
N ARG A 278 3.57 -0.12 -15.76
CA ARG A 278 2.41 -0.76 -15.12
C ARG A 278 1.79 0.11 -14.02
N GLY A 279 2.60 0.82 -13.25
CA GLY A 279 2.14 1.76 -12.24
C GLY A 279 1.34 2.90 -12.85
N LYS A 280 1.81 3.49 -13.96
CA LYS A 280 1.08 4.50 -14.74
C LYS A 280 -0.26 3.96 -15.25
N GLN A 281 -0.28 2.76 -15.81
CA GLN A 281 -1.53 2.11 -16.24
C GLN A 281 -2.49 1.93 -15.08
N LEU A 282 -2.01 1.38 -13.97
CA LEU A 282 -2.81 1.16 -12.77
C LEU A 282 -3.34 2.47 -12.19
N ARG A 283 -2.51 3.51 -12.08
CA ARG A 283 -2.93 4.85 -11.62
C ARG A 283 -4.09 5.37 -12.45
N ARG A 284 -3.99 5.29 -13.78
CA ARG A 284 -5.05 5.78 -14.67
C ARG A 284 -6.37 5.04 -14.49
N HIS A 285 -6.32 3.70 -14.55
CA HIS A 285 -7.51 2.86 -14.41
C HIS A 285 -8.11 2.91 -13.00
N LEU A 286 -7.27 2.94 -11.97
CA LEU A 286 -7.70 3.06 -10.58
C LEU A 286 -8.35 4.42 -10.32
N SER A 287 -7.78 5.51 -10.83
CA SER A 287 -8.39 6.82 -10.72
C SER A 287 -9.78 6.87 -11.33
N LEU A 288 -9.98 6.26 -12.50
CA LEU A 288 -11.30 6.22 -13.14
C LEU A 288 -12.29 5.33 -12.39
N SER A 289 -11.81 4.22 -11.81
CA SER A 289 -12.60 3.34 -10.93
C SER A 289 -13.10 4.09 -9.69
N MET A 290 -12.21 4.84 -9.04
CA MET A 290 -12.53 5.67 -7.87
C MET A 290 -13.45 6.83 -8.22
N ILE A 291 -13.25 7.51 -9.36
CA ILE A 291 -14.17 8.56 -9.85
C ILE A 291 -15.58 8.00 -10.03
N SER A 292 -15.71 6.84 -10.68
CA SER A 292 -17.01 6.19 -10.85
C SER A 292 -17.63 5.84 -9.50
N LYS A 293 -16.88 5.23 -8.57
CA LYS A 293 -17.39 4.92 -7.23
C LYS A 293 -17.87 6.17 -6.48
N LEU A 294 -17.07 7.24 -6.46
CA LEU A 294 -17.40 8.47 -5.74
C LEU A 294 -18.63 9.18 -6.30
N LEU A 295 -18.83 9.14 -7.62
CA LEU A 295 -19.95 9.82 -8.27
C LEU A 295 -21.22 8.97 -8.36
N ASP A 296 -21.08 7.66 -8.57
CA ASP A 296 -22.20 6.73 -8.80
C ASP A 296 -22.60 5.93 -7.55
N GLY A 297 -21.84 6.06 -6.46
CA GLY A 297 -21.99 5.27 -5.22
C GLY A 297 -21.47 3.84 -5.32
N LYS A 298 -21.09 3.38 -6.52
CA LYS A 298 -20.47 2.07 -6.78
C LYS A 298 -19.55 2.16 -8.00
N CYS A 299 -18.50 1.37 -8.03
CA CYS A 299 -17.62 1.32 -9.20
C CYS A 299 -18.34 0.66 -10.39
N THR A 300 -18.66 1.43 -11.43
CA THR A 300 -19.25 0.90 -12.69
C THR A 300 -18.21 0.74 -13.80
N TYR A 301 -17.10 1.46 -13.70
CA TYR A 301 -15.97 1.33 -14.61
C TYR A 301 -15.26 -0.02 -14.45
N ARG A 302 -14.93 -0.67 -15.59
CA ARG A 302 -14.09 -1.87 -15.62
C ARG A 302 -13.02 -1.72 -16.70
N PRO A 303 -11.73 -1.83 -16.34
CA PRO A 303 -10.65 -1.86 -17.32
C PRO A 303 -10.85 -3.01 -18.32
N THR A 304 -10.88 -2.71 -19.61
CA THR A 304 -10.92 -3.72 -20.69
C THR A 304 -9.65 -3.73 -21.52
N GLU A 305 -8.93 -2.61 -21.54
CA GLU A 305 -7.70 -2.41 -22.30
C GLU A 305 -6.55 -2.05 -21.35
N LYS A 306 -5.32 -2.12 -21.84
CA LYS A 306 -4.12 -1.76 -21.06
C LYS A 306 -4.04 -0.26 -20.76
N GLU A 307 -4.63 0.54 -21.64
CA GLU A 307 -4.63 1.99 -21.55
C GLU A 307 -6.09 2.46 -21.51
N ILE A 308 -6.36 3.49 -20.72
CA ILE A 308 -7.69 4.08 -20.67
C ILE A 308 -7.99 4.82 -21.98
N ARG A 309 -9.27 4.89 -22.33
CA ARG A 309 -9.75 5.81 -23.37
C ARG A 309 -10.26 7.06 -22.69
N LEU A 310 -9.78 8.25 -23.08
CA LEU A 310 -10.25 9.52 -22.50
C LEU A 310 -11.75 9.74 -22.65
N SER A 311 -12.39 9.11 -23.64
CA SER A 311 -13.84 9.10 -23.78
C SER A 311 -14.56 8.55 -22.53
N GLU A 312 -13.91 7.67 -21.77
CA GLU A 312 -14.45 7.09 -20.54
C GLU A 312 -14.51 8.11 -19.39
N LEU A 313 -13.70 9.17 -19.42
CA LEU A 313 -13.73 10.25 -18.42
C LEU A 313 -14.84 11.28 -18.69
N LYS A 314 -15.28 11.39 -19.95
CA LYS A 314 -16.29 12.37 -20.39
C LYS A 314 -17.56 12.43 -19.55
N PRO A 315 -18.24 11.32 -19.21
CA PRO A 315 -19.50 11.40 -18.46
C PRO A 315 -19.33 11.91 -17.02
N TYR A 316 -18.11 11.92 -16.49
CA TYR A 316 -17.84 12.27 -15.10
C TYR A 316 -17.49 13.75 -14.91
N LEU A 317 -16.75 14.36 -15.84
CA LEU A 317 -16.22 15.71 -15.68
C LEU A 317 -17.31 16.77 -15.41
N PRO A 318 -18.47 16.77 -16.10
CA PRO A 318 -19.56 17.71 -15.81
C PRO A 318 -20.21 17.52 -14.45
N ARG A 319 -19.98 16.38 -13.77
CA ARG A 319 -20.53 16.07 -12.44
C ARG A 319 -19.59 16.47 -11.31
N MET A 320 -18.36 16.89 -11.64
CA MET A 320 -17.36 17.34 -10.65
C MET A 320 -17.57 18.80 -10.22
N GLN A 321 -18.63 19.46 -10.67
CA GLN A 321 -18.95 20.84 -10.31
C GLN A 321 -19.26 20.94 -8.80
N PRO A 322 -18.65 21.88 -8.06
CA PRO A 322 -18.96 22.10 -6.65
C PRO A 322 -20.48 22.19 -6.38
N SER A 323 -21.24 22.91 -7.20
CA SER A 323 -22.69 23.07 -7.02
C SER A 323 -23.49 21.78 -7.27
N THR A 324 -23.05 20.94 -8.22
CA THR A 324 -23.67 19.64 -8.49
C THR A 324 -23.38 18.66 -7.35
N LEU A 325 -22.14 18.64 -6.86
CA LEU A 325 -21.74 17.82 -5.71
C LEU A 325 -22.49 18.23 -4.45
N LEU A 326 -22.56 19.54 -4.14
CA LEU A 326 -23.31 20.07 -3.02
C LEU A 326 -24.78 19.65 -3.08
N ARG A 327 -25.40 19.74 -4.26
CA ARG A 327 -26.80 19.29 -4.47
C ARG A 327 -26.97 17.80 -4.20
N GLY A 328 -26.02 16.99 -4.64
CA GLY A 328 -25.97 15.55 -4.34
C GLY A 328 -25.92 15.30 -2.84
N MET A 329 -25.00 15.97 -2.12
CA MET A 329 -24.84 15.85 -0.68
C MET A 329 -26.07 16.32 0.11
N LEU A 330 -26.76 17.36 -0.37
CA LEU A 330 -28.01 17.83 0.22
C LEU A 330 -29.16 16.83 0.02
N SER A 331 -29.19 16.13 -1.11
CA SER A 331 -30.22 15.13 -1.39
C SER A 331 -30.04 13.83 -0.60
N SER A 332 -28.80 13.47 -0.24
CA SER A 332 -28.49 12.24 0.51
C SER A 332 -28.62 12.41 2.03
N SER A 333 -28.43 13.62 2.56
CA SER A 333 -28.67 13.93 3.95
C SER A 333 -30.16 13.99 4.29
N SER A 334 -30.57 13.38 5.41
CA SER A 334 -31.95 13.37 5.92
C SER A 334 -32.60 14.76 5.91
N ARG A 335 -33.89 14.82 5.52
CA ARG A 335 -34.73 16.02 5.29
C ARG A 335 -35.03 16.85 6.57
N GLY A 336 -34.02 17.16 7.37
CA GLY A 336 -34.08 18.19 8.41
C GLY A 336 -33.74 19.56 7.83
N GLN A 337 -34.27 20.62 8.43
CA GLN A 337 -33.87 21.99 8.12
C GLN A 337 -32.42 22.15 8.59
N LYS A 338 -31.49 22.36 7.64
CA LYS A 338 -30.07 22.52 7.96
C LYS A 338 -29.79 23.96 8.35
N ASP A 339 -29.08 24.13 9.46
CA ASP A 339 -28.67 25.44 9.91
C ASP A 339 -27.59 26.04 9.00
N ARG A 340 -27.34 27.34 9.14
CA ARG A 340 -26.37 28.07 8.31
C ARG A 340 -24.96 27.47 8.38
N ASP A 341 -24.57 26.98 9.55
CA ASP A 341 -23.25 26.39 9.77
C ASP A 341 -23.13 25.03 9.06
N ASP A 342 -24.17 24.19 9.09
CA ASP A 342 -24.23 22.93 8.35
C ASP A 342 -24.11 23.14 6.84
N MET A 343 -24.79 24.16 6.32
CA MET A 343 -24.69 24.53 4.91
C MET A 343 -23.27 24.95 4.52
N THR A 344 -22.55 25.61 5.42
CA THR A 344 -21.17 26.05 5.20
C THR A 344 -20.20 24.85 5.19
N ILE A 345 -20.41 23.88 6.09
CA ILE A 345 -19.63 22.65 6.16
C ILE A 345 -19.83 21.80 4.89
N LEU A 346 -21.06 21.68 4.41
CA LEU A 346 -21.36 20.91 3.19
C LEU A 346 -20.79 21.57 1.94
N ASP A 347 -20.84 22.91 1.88
CA ASP A 347 -20.20 23.67 0.81
C ASP A 347 -18.70 23.36 0.79
N GLN A 348 -18.02 23.43 1.94
CA GLN A 348 -16.60 23.04 2.06
C GLN A 348 -16.35 21.60 1.62
N GLN A 349 -17.14 20.63 2.10
CA GLN A 349 -17.00 19.23 1.70
C GLN A 349 -17.21 19.02 0.19
N SER A 350 -18.10 19.78 -0.43
CA SER A 350 -18.32 19.70 -1.89
C SER A 350 -17.08 20.15 -2.68
N TYR A 351 -16.39 21.21 -2.22
CA TYR A 351 -15.13 21.65 -2.82
C TYR A 351 -14.00 20.65 -2.61
N TYR A 352 -13.94 19.99 -1.46
CA TYR A 352 -12.97 18.93 -1.18
C TYR A 352 -13.16 17.71 -2.08
N LEU A 353 -14.41 17.28 -2.24
CA LEU A 353 -14.75 16.19 -3.15
C LEU A 353 -14.42 16.58 -4.60
N CYS A 354 -14.74 17.81 -5.01
CA CYS A 354 -14.35 18.37 -6.30
C CYS A 354 -12.82 18.29 -6.50
N TYR A 355 -12.04 18.75 -5.52
CA TYR A 355 -10.57 18.71 -5.54
C TYR A 355 -10.04 17.27 -5.71
N SER A 356 -10.61 16.32 -4.99
CA SER A 356 -10.18 14.91 -5.05
C SER A 356 -10.54 14.27 -6.39
N LEU A 357 -11.75 14.52 -6.89
CA LEU A 357 -12.20 14.06 -8.21
C LEU A 357 -11.33 14.63 -9.34
N LEU A 358 -10.98 15.92 -9.26
CA LEU A 358 -10.07 16.56 -10.22
C LEU A 358 -8.64 16.01 -10.11
N THR A 359 -8.17 15.71 -8.90
CA THR A 359 -6.87 15.06 -8.68
C THR A 359 -6.83 13.68 -9.34
N LEU A 360 -7.86 12.88 -9.16
CA LEU A 360 -8.02 11.58 -9.83
C LEU A 360 -8.15 11.75 -11.36
N ALA A 361 -8.91 12.75 -11.83
CA ALA A 361 -9.08 13.01 -13.27
C ALA A 361 -7.75 13.42 -13.93
N ASN A 362 -6.92 14.19 -13.22
CA ASN A 362 -5.57 14.54 -13.65
C ASN A 362 -4.66 13.31 -13.77
N GLU A 363 -4.80 12.34 -12.88
CA GLU A 363 -4.04 11.08 -12.94
C GLU A 363 -4.56 10.14 -14.03
N ALA A 364 -5.89 10.03 -14.19
CA ALA A 364 -6.51 9.30 -15.31
C ALA A 364 -6.01 9.83 -16.67
N SER A 365 -5.95 11.15 -16.83
CA SER A 365 -5.50 11.80 -18.06
C SER A 365 -3.97 11.98 -18.17
N ASN A 366 -3.19 11.37 -17.28
CA ASN A 366 -1.74 11.57 -17.22
C ASN A 366 -0.97 10.72 -18.24
N PHE A 367 -1.02 11.09 -19.52
CA PHE A 367 -0.30 10.39 -20.60
C PHE A 367 1.14 10.87 -20.76
N GLN A 368 2.10 9.94 -20.78
CA GLN A 368 3.50 10.24 -21.12
C GLN A 368 3.66 10.45 -22.63
N PHE A 369 3.00 9.60 -23.43
CA PHE A 369 2.88 9.75 -24.88
C PHE A 369 1.40 9.80 -25.21
N PHE A 370 0.94 10.95 -25.70
CA PHE A 370 -0.47 11.16 -25.95
C PHE A 370 -0.89 10.54 -27.29
N PRO A 371 -1.90 9.64 -27.31
CA PRO A 371 -2.37 9.03 -28.54
C PRO A 371 -3.11 10.04 -29.42
N ALA A 372 -2.62 10.27 -30.65
CA ALA A 372 -3.15 11.30 -31.56
C ALA A 372 -4.66 11.12 -31.88
N HIS A 373 -5.15 9.87 -31.93
CA HIS A 373 -6.56 9.58 -32.16
C HIS A 373 -7.50 10.06 -31.03
N GLN A 374 -6.97 10.35 -29.84
CA GLN A 374 -7.76 10.88 -28.72
C GLN A 374 -7.73 12.41 -28.62
N LYS A 375 -7.12 13.11 -29.58
CA LYS A 375 -6.97 14.58 -29.55
C LYS A 375 -8.30 15.31 -29.44
N GLU A 376 -9.32 14.88 -30.17
CA GLU A 376 -10.68 15.45 -30.08
C GLU A 376 -11.30 15.24 -28.70
N GLN A 377 -11.02 14.10 -28.07
CA GLN A 377 -11.51 13.82 -26.73
C GLN A 377 -10.86 14.76 -25.71
N LEU A 378 -9.57 15.04 -25.84
CA LEU A 378 -8.85 15.98 -24.98
C LEU A 378 -9.31 17.43 -25.18
N LEU A 379 -9.59 17.85 -26.42
CA LEU A 379 -10.19 19.17 -26.71
C LEU A 379 -11.56 19.32 -26.04
N TYR A 380 -12.41 18.29 -26.15
CA TYR A 380 -13.70 18.26 -25.47
C TYR A 380 -13.52 18.40 -23.95
N MET A 381 -12.62 17.61 -23.33
CA MET A 381 -12.37 17.71 -21.89
C MET A 381 -11.90 19.10 -21.46
N CYS A 382 -11.06 19.79 -22.25
CA CYS A 382 -10.69 21.17 -21.96
C CYS A 382 -11.90 22.10 -21.92
N SER A 383 -12.80 22.00 -22.91
CA SER A 383 -14.04 22.78 -22.96
C SER A 383 -14.95 22.50 -21.77
N GLU A 384 -15.12 21.23 -21.41
CA GLU A 384 -15.95 20.83 -20.27
C GLU A 384 -15.34 21.31 -18.94
N LEU A 385 -14.02 21.24 -18.77
CA LEU A 385 -13.34 21.72 -17.56
C LEU A 385 -13.54 23.22 -17.38
N GLU A 386 -13.46 24.01 -18.45
CA GLU A 386 -13.73 25.43 -18.38
C GLU A 386 -15.21 25.74 -18.15
N THR A 387 -16.10 25.13 -18.94
CA THR A 387 -17.53 25.44 -18.94
C THR A 387 -18.22 24.99 -17.66
N HIS A 388 -17.88 23.80 -17.17
CA HIS A 388 -18.59 23.17 -16.06
C HIS A 388 -17.88 23.40 -14.74
N VAL A 389 -16.57 23.19 -14.67
CA VAL A 389 -15.86 23.25 -13.38
C VAL A 389 -15.41 24.68 -13.09
N LYS A 390 -14.63 25.30 -13.98
CA LYS A 390 -14.03 26.63 -13.74
C LYS A 390 -15.10 27.71 -13.53
N CYS A 391 -16.17 27.72 -14.34
CA CYS A 391 -17.26 28.70 -14.22
C CYS A 391 -18.16 28.50 -13.00
N ASP A 392 -18.21 27.31 -12.41
CA ASP A 392 -19.04 27.02 -11.23
C ASP A 392 -18.34 27.35 -9.90
N ILE A 393 -17.01 27.53 -9.93
CA ILE A 393 -16.26 27.91 -8.74
C ILE A 393 -16.59 29.36 -8.37
N ARG A 394 -17.15 29.55 -7.18
CA ARG A 394 -17.52 30.88 -6.68
C ARG A 394 -16.28 31.74 -6.41
N GLU A 395 -16.41 33.04 -6.68
CA GLU A 395 -15.53 34.09 -6.16
C GLU A 395 -15.67 34.12 -4.63
N SER A 396 -14.77 33.43 -3.93
CA SER A 396 -14.78 33.29 -2.48
C SER A 396 -13.33 33.33 -1.98
N GLU A 397 -13.10 34.00 -0.85
CA GLU A 397 -11.80 33.98 -0.15
C GLU A 397 -11.56 32.67 0.61
N GLN A 398 -12.50 31.74 0.58
CA GLN A 398 -12.34 30.41 1.17
C GLN A 398 -11.16 29.67 0.51
N ARG A 399 -10.31 29.10 1.37
CA ARG A 399 -9.08 28.39 0.98
C ARG A 399 -9.37 27.24 0.00
N GLU A 400 -10.48 26.55 0.21
CA GLU A 400 -10.97 25.43 -0.61
C GLU A 400 -11.18 25.83 -2.07
N SER A 401 -11.89 26.95 -2.29
CA SER A 401 -12.17 27.47 -3.63
C SER A 401 -10.87 27.82 -4.36
N ILE A 402 -9.92 28.45 -3.67
CA ILE A 402 -8.62 28.83 -4.22
C ILE A 402 -7.83 27.59 -4.68
N PHE A 403 -7.77 26.54 -3.87
CA PHE A 403 -7.08 25.30 -4.23
C PHE A 403 -7.70 24.61 -5.45
N VAL A 404 -9.03 24.59 -5.56
CA VAL A 404 -9.71 24.05 -6.73
C VAL A 404 -9.44 24.91 -7.97
N LYS A 405 -9.47 26.25 -7.88
CA LYS A 405 -9.12 27.15 -9.00
C LYS A 405 -7.70 26.89 -9.51
N ASP A 406 -6.72 26.79 -8.60
CA ASP A 406 -5.32 26.51 -8.95
C ASP A 406 -5.16 25.12 -9.59
N LEU A 407 -5.80 24.08 -9.03
CA LEU A 407 -5.76 22.73 -9.60
C LEU A 407 -6.37 22.69 -11.01
N VAL A 408 -7.53 23.32 -11.22
CA VAL A 408 -8.18 23.44 -12.54
C VAL A 408 -7.25 24.12 -13.54
N ALA A 409 -6.59 25.22 -13.16
CA ALA A 409 -5.64 25.92 -14.02
C ALA A 409 -4.45 25.02 -14.39
N ARG A 410 -3.87 24.27 -13.43
CA ARG A 410 -2.76 23.34 -13.69
C ARG A 410 -3.16 22.21 -14.63
N ILE A 411 -4.34 21.61 -14.43
CA ILE A 411 -4.87 20.55 -15.30
C ILE A 411 -5.06 21.08 -16.72
N TYR A 412 -5.69 22.26 -16.84
CA TYR A 412 -5.91 22.90 -18.13
C TYR A 412 -4.60 23.16 -18.87
N ILE A 413 -3.60 23.77 -18.20
CA ILE A 413 -2.28 24.03 -18.79
C ILE A 413 -1.62 22.73 -19.23
N LYS A 414 -1.68 21.67 -18.40
CA LYS A 414 -1.14 20.34 -18.75
C LYS A 414 -1.79 19.77 -20.01
N TRP A 415 -3.11 19.83 -20.11
CA TRP A 415 -3.83 19.35 -21.29
C TRP A 415 -3.54 20.17 -22.54
N GLN A 416 -3.44 21.50 -22.41
CA GLN A 416 -3.01 22.37 -23.53
C GLN A 416 -1.59 22.03 -24.01
N MET A 417 -0.65 21.78 -23.09
CA MET A 417 0.70 21.33 -23.44
C MET A 417 0.69 19.97 -24.17
N LEU A 418 -0.16 19.03 -23.76
CA LEU A 418 -0.32 17.74 -24.45
C LEU A 418 -0.89 17.93 -25.87
N LEU A 419 -1.88 18.79 -26.04
CA LEU A 419 -2.47 19.13 -27.35
C LEU A 419 -1.44 19.75 -28.29
N GLN A 420 -0.59 20.65 -27.80
CA GLN A 420 0.48 21.29 -28.59
C GLN A 420 1.57 20.29 -29.01
N ARG A 421 1.92 19.34 -28.13
CA ARG A 421 2.94 18.31 -28.41
C ARG A 421 2.45 17.23 -29.38
N THR A 422 1.14 17.05 -29.49
CA THR A 422 0.52 16.04 -30.36
C THR A 422 0.49 16.53 -31.81
N ARG A 423 1.43 16.03 -32.64
CA ARG A 423 1.51 16.35 -34.07
C ARG A 423 0.16 16.08 -34.76
N PRO A 424 -0.23 16.89 -35.77
CA PRO A 424 -1.43 16.63 -36.54
C PRO A 424 -1.34 15.25 -37.20
N LEU A 425 -2.46 14.50 -37.16
CA LEU A 425 -2.66 13.31 -37.99
C LEU A 425 -2.36 13.74 -39.43
N HIS A 426 -1.26 13.25 -40.02
CA HIS A 426 -1.07 13.40 -41.45
C HIS A 426 -2.18 12.57 -42.10
N VAL A 427 -3.13 13.27 -42.70
CA VAL A 427 -4.06 12.68 -43.65
C VAL A 427 -3.24 12.41 -44.90
N GLN A 428 -2.90 11.14 -45.13
CA GLN A 428 -2.66 10.60 -46.47
C GLN A 428 -2.92 9.09 -46.46
#